data_AF-A0A7Y7DV65-F1
#
_entry.id   AF-A0A7Y7DV65-F1
#
_cell.length_a   1.000
_cell.length_b   1.000
_cell.length_c   1.000
_cell.angle_alpha   90.00
_cell.angle_beta   90.00
_cell.angle_gamma   90.00
#
_symmetry.space_group_name_H-M   'P 1'
#
loop_
_entity.id
_entity.type
_entity.pdbx_description
1 polymer ?
#
loop_
_entity_poly.entity_id
_entity_poly.type
_entity_poly.pdbx_seq_one_letter_code
_entity_poly.pdbx_strand_id
1 'polypeptide(L)'
;MDIEGCIKYLDYVSNECNRRLNRGRVTDDELINFIIELERFKGKCLSSQLPEELKVKIDELKMNYTVKGVERGAWYLIAAAATFGSWALLIHFRQQSQRKKLLNEIQFDTSRLSSFIRLNY
;
A
#
# COMPACT_ATOMS: atom_id res chain seq x y z
N MET A 1 20.56 7.30 -4.70
CA MET A 1 20.06 6.68 -3.45
C MET A 1 21.21 5.87 -2.89
N ASP A 2 21.47 6.00 -1.60
CA ASP A 2 22.44 5.22 -0.85
C ASP A 2 21.72 4.26 0.11
N ILE A 3 22.47 3.36 0.75
CA ILE A 3 21.93 2.34 1.65
C ILE A 3 21.20 2.98 2.84
N GLU A 4 21.80 4.02 3.43
CA GLU A 4 21.19 4.73 4.56
C GLU A 4 19.89 5.44 4.16
N GLY A 5 19.84 6.06 2.97
CA GLY A 5 18.62 6.66 2.42
C GLY A 5 17.52 5.62 2.15
N CYS A 6 17.88 4.43 1.68
CA CYS A 6 16.94 3.32 1.54
C CYS A 6 16.33 2.90 2.88
N ILE A 7 17.16 2.70 3.91
CA ILE A 7 16.70 2.33 5.25
C ILE A 7 15.75 3.41 5.79
N LYS A 8 16.17 4.69 5.74
CA LYS A 8 15.35 5.82 6.21
C LYS A 8 13.99 5.88 5.49
N TYR A 9 13.98 5.65 4.18
CA TYR A 9 12.74 5.66 3.42
C TYR A 9 11.83 4.48 3.77
N LEU A 10 12.37 3.26 3.88
CA LEU A 10 11.59 2.09 4.27
C LEU A 10 11.01 2.21 5.68
N ASP A 11 11.78 2.78 6.62
CA ASP A 11 11.30 3.06 7.98
C ASP A 11 10.21 4.13 7.98
N TYR A 12 10.37 5.19 7.17
CA TYR A 12 9.34 6.20 6.98
C TYR A 12 8.03 5.59 6.46
N VAL A 13 8.12 4.74 5.42
CA VAL A 13 6.96 4.05 4.84
C VAL A 13 6.26 3.15 5.88
N SER A 14 7.03 2.33 6.61
CA SER A 14 6.48 1.47 7.67
C SER A 14 5.78 2.29 8.76
N ASN A 15 6.38 3.40 9.20
CA ASN A 15 5.79 4.29 10.20
C ASN A 15 4.53 4.99 9.70
N GLU A 16 4.52 5.43 8.44
CA GLU A 16 3.36 6.09 7.84
C GLU A 16 2.19 5.11 7.64
N CYS A 17 2.47 3.85 7.27
CA CYS A 17 1.47 2.78 7.28
C CYS A 17 0.85 2.61 8.68
N ASN A 18 1.68 2.53 9.73
CA ASN A 18 1.22 2.44 11.12
C ASN A 18 0.33 3.63 11.52
N ARG A 19 0.74 4.86 11.19
CA ARG A 19 -0.06 6.07 11.48
C ARG A 19 -1.42 6.02 10.82
N ARG A 20 -1.49 5.59 9.55
CA ARG A 20 -2.74 5.49 8.78
C ARG A 20 -3.65 4.37 9.28
N LEU A 21 -3.08 3.24 9.67
CA LEU A 21 -3.81 2.14 10.33
C LEU A 21 -4.42 2.60 11.66
N ASN A 22 -3.65 3.33 12.48
CA ASN A 22 -4.10 3.86 13.77
C ASN A 22 -5.17 4.96 13.64
N ARG A 23 -5.16 5.76 12.55
CA ARG A 23 -6.25 6.69 12.24
C ARG A 23 -7.58 6.00 11.97
N GLY A 24 -7.57 4.69 11.69
CA GLY A 24 -8.77 3.88 11.52
C GLY A 24 -9.49 4.07 10.18
N ARG A 25 -9.16 5.12 9.41
CA ARG A 25 -9.64 5.34 8.04
C ARG A 25 -8.52 5.67 7.07
N VAL A 26 -8.61 5.09 5.87
CA VAL A 26 -7.71 5.31 4.74
C VAL A 26 -8.58 5.55 3.51
N THR A 27 -8.29 6.60 2.76
CA THR A 27 -9.00 6.92 1.52
C THR A 27 -8.30 6.30 0.30
N ASP A 28 -9.03 6.17 -0.82
CA ASP A 28 -8.43 5.69 -2.08
C ASP A 28 -7.33 6.65 -2.54
N ASP A 29 -7.55 7.96 -2.47
CA ASP A 29 -6.57 8.96 -2.89
C ASP A 29 -5.28 8.89 -2.07
N GLU A 30 -5.37 8.75 -0.75
CA GLU A 30 -4.19 8.58 0.11
C GLU A 30 -3.41 7.31 -0.24
N LEU A 31 -4.11 6.25 -0.62
CA LEU A 31 -3.51 4.95 -0.92
C LEU A 31 -2.91 4.93 -2.34
N ILE A 32 -3.56 5.55 -3.32
CA ILE A 32 -3.02 5.77 -4.66
C ILE A 32 -1.76 6.64 -4.60
N ASN A 33 -1.80 7.77 -3.89
CA ASN A 33 -0.64 8.64 -3.72
C ASN A 33 0.54 7.90 -3.07
N PHE A 34 0.24 7.02 -2.11
CA PHE A 34 1.25 6.21 -1.44
C PHE A 34 1.90 5.18 -2.37
N ILE A 35 1.11 4.51 -3.21
CA ILE A 35 1.61 3.58 -4.21
C ILE A 35 2.51 4.31 -5.22
N ILE A 36 2.06 5.47 -5.73
CA ILE A 36 2.85 6.29 -6.66
C ILE A 36 4.19 6.70 -6.03
N GLU A 37 4.20 7.07 -4.74
CA GLU A 37 5.43 7.44 -4.04
C GLU A 37 6.39 6.27 -3.91
N LEU A 38 5.88 5.10 -3.56
CA LEU A 38 6.65 3.85 -3.45
C LEU A 38 7.18 3.36 -4.81
N GLU A 39 6.43 3.52 -5.89
CA GLU A 39 6.92 3.25 -7.26
C GLU A 39 8.05 4.19 -7.65
N ARG A 40 7.94 5.49 -7.31
CA ARG A 40 9.04 6.45 -7.50
C ARG A 40 10.28 6.06 -6.70
N PHE A 41 10.10 5.56 -5.48
CA PHE A 41 11.20 5.01 -4.68
C PHE A 41 11.86 3.82 -5.37
N LYS A 42 11.09 2.83 -5.85
CA LYS A 42 11.64 1.70 -6.62
C LYS A 42 12.44 2.17 -7.82
N GLY A 43 11.91 3.11 -8.60
CA GLY A 43 12.61 3.70 -9.74
C GLY A 43 13.95 4.33 -9.35
N LYS A 44 13.98 5.10 -8.24
CA LYS A 44 15.23 5.69 -7.71
C LYS A 44 16.22 4.65 -7.22
N CYS A 45 15.76 3.51 -6.70
CA CYS A 45 16.60 2.41 -6.25
C CYS A 45 17.21 1.67 -7.46
N LEU A 46 16.43 1.40 -8.50
CA LEU A 46 16.91 0.79 -9.74
C LEU A 46 17.99 1.64 -10.42
N SER A 47 17.79 2.95 -10.48
CA SER A 47 18.73 3.90 -11.11
C SER A 47 19.95 4.25 -10.24
N SER A 48 20.11 3.63 -9.07
CA SER A 48 21.19 3.95 -8.13
C SER A 48 22.33 2.92 -8.16
N GLN A 49 23.42 3.22 -7.44
CA GLN A 49 24.58 2.32 -7.30
C GLN A 49 24.40 1.25 -6.21
N LEU A 50 23.15 0.96 -5.80
CA LEU A 50 22.87 -0.10 -4.83
C LEU A 50 23.30 -1.48 -5.38
N PRO A 51 23.66 -2.42 -4.49
CA PRO A 51 23.91 -3.80 -4.88
C PRO A 51 22.72 -4.39 -5.63
N GLU A 52 22.99 -5.17 -6.68
CA GLU A 52 21.94 -5.73 -7.55
C GLU A 52 20.97 -6.63 -6.76
N GLU A 53 21.48 -7.38 -5.78
CA GLU A 53 20.66 -8.17 -4.85
C GLU A 53 19.63 -7.30 -4.11
N LEU A 54 20.02 -6.09 -3.68
CA LEU A 54 19.14 -5.16 -3.00
C LEU A 54 18.04 -4.64 -3.93
N LYS A 55 18.42 -4.34 -5.18
CA LYS A 55 17.48 -3.86 -6.20
C LYS A 55 16.42 -4.89 -6.50
N VAL A 56 16.81 -6.15 -6.66
CA VAL A 56 15.86 -7.27 -6.87
C VAL A 56 14.88 -7.37 -5.70
N LYS A 57 15.37 -7.34 -4.46
CA LYS A 57 14.49 -7.41 -3.27
C LYS A 57 13.56 -6.20 -3.12
N ILE A 58 14.03 -5.00 -3.51
CA ILE A 58 13.18 -3.81 -3.55
C ILE A 58 12.09 -3.94 -4.62
N ASP A 59 12.43 -4.52 -5.77
CA ASP A 59 11.47 -4.71 -6.86
C ASP A 59 10.39 -5.75 -6.50
N GLU A 60 10.74 -6.77 -5.72
CA GLU A 60 9.82 -7.80 -5.20
C GLU A 60 8.70 -7.26 -4.28
N LEU A 61 8.80 -6.02 -3.77
CA LEU A 61 7.74 -5.40 -2.96
C LEU A 61 6.41 -5.35 -3.76
N LYS A 62 5.43 -6.18 -3.41
CA LYS A 62 4.16 -6.26 -4.15
C LYS A 62 3.23 -5.11 -3.75
N MET A 63 2.73 -4.38 -4.74
CA MET A 63 1.72 -3.33 -4.57
C MET A 63 0.53 -3.57 -5.50
N ASN A 64 -0.21 -4.64 -5.22
CA ASN A 64 -1.42 -4.94 -5.98
C ASN A 64 -2.62 -4.23 -5.35
N TYR A 65 -2.79 -2.94 -5.67
CA TYR A 65 -4.06 -2.24 -5.43
C TYR A 65 -4.78 -1.99 -6.73
N THR A 66 -5.81 -2.79 -7.00
CA THR A 66 -6.77 -2.45 -8.04
C THR A 66 -7.88 -1.66 -7.36
N VAL A 67 -8.04 -0.38 -7.71
CA VAL A 67 -9.27 0.34 -7.42
C VAL A 67 -10.36 -0.39 -8.21
N LYS A 68 -11.02 -1.35 -7.57
CA LYS A 68 -12.22 -1.96 -8.16
C LYS A 68 -13.29 -0.88 -8.16
N GLY A 69 -13.32 -0.09 -9.23
CA GLY A 69 -14.51 0.62 -9.65
C GLY A 69 -15.60 -0.43 -9.73
N VAL A 70 -16.59 -0.33 -8.85
CA VAL A 70 -17.73 -1.23 -8.88
C VAL A 70 -18.41 -0.98 -10.23
N GLU A 71 -18.25 -1.88 -11.20
CA GLU A 71 -19.04 -1.84 -12.43
C GLU A 71 -20.51 -1.92 -12.01
N ARG A 72 -21.21 -0.78 -12.09
CA ARG A 72 -22.56 -0.62 -11.56
C ARG A 72 -23.56 -1.20 -12.56
N GLY A 73 -23.68 -2.53 -12.57
CA GLY A 73 -24.74 -3.23 -13.30
C GLY A 73 -26.14 -3.00 -12.68
N ALA A 74 -27.20 -3.24 -13.43
CA ALA A 74 -28.60 -2.99 -13.01
C ALA A 74 -28.98 -3.65 -11.66
N TRP A 75 -28.40 -4.81 -11.34
CA TRP A 75 -28.62 -5.50 -10.07
C TRP A 75 -28.19 -4.67 -8.84
N TYR A 76 -27.18 -3.80 -9.01
CA TYR A 76 -26.66 -2.94 -7.96
C TYR A 76 -27.68 -1.88 -7.52
N LEU A 77 -28.41 -1.32 -8.48
CA LEU A 77 -29.48 -0.35 -8.22
C LEU A 77 -30.65 -1.02 -7.51
N ILE A 78 -31.00 -2.24 -7.91
CA ILE A 78 -32.07 -3.04 -7.29
C ILE A 78 -31.70 -3.37 -5.83
N ALA A 79 -30.48 -3.82 -5.57
CA ALA A 79 -30.00 -4.11 -4.21
C ALA A 79 -29.92 -2.84 -3.34
N ALA A 80 -29.49 -1.71 -3.89
CA ALA A 80 -29.44 -0.43 -3.18
C ALA A 80 -30.85 0.06 -2.78
N ALA A 81 -31.83 -0.08 -3.68
CA ALA A 81 -33.23 0.26 -3.41
C ALA A 81 -33.85 -0.69 -2.38
N ALA A 82 -33.64 -2.01 -2.52
CA ALA A 82 -34.21 -3.02 -1.62
C ALA A 82 -33.65 -2.94 -0.20
N THR A 83 -32.41 -2.46 -0.03
CA THR A 83 -31.75 -2.35 1.28
C THR A 83 -31.80 -0.95 1.88
N PHE A 84 -32.56 -0.02 1.28
CA PHE A 84 -32.61 1.40 1.67
C PHE A 84 -31.22 2.02 1.83
N GLY A 85 -30.27 1.66 0.97
CA GLY A 85 -28.90 2.15 1.03
C GLY A 85 -28.01 1.52 2.12
N SER A 86 -28.50 0.63 2.98
CA SER A 86 -27.69 -0.06 4.00
C SER A 86 -26.56 -0.91 3.39
N TRP A 87 -26.76 -1.41 2.16
CA TRP A 87 -25.73 -2.12 1.40
C TRP A 87 -24.51 -1.25 1.06
N ALA A 88 -24.71 0.07 0.90
CA ALA A 88 -23.61 1.00 0.64
C ALA A 88 -22.64 1.08 1.84
N LEU A 89 -23.16 0.97 3.07
CA LEU A 89 -22.32 0.89 4.28
C LEU A 89 -21.47 -0.39 4.29
N LEU A 90 -22.06 -1.54 3.92
CA LEU A 90 -21.32 -2.81 3.85
C LEU A 90 -20.22 -2.80 2.80
N ILE A 91 -20.47 -2.20 1.63
CA ILE A 91 -19.45 -2.01 0.60
C ILE A 91 -18.31 -1.12 1.12
N HIS A 92 -18.66 -0.01 1.78
CA HIS A 92 -17.68 0.90 2.36
C HIS A 92 -16.82 0.19 3.44
N PHE A 93 -17.42 -0.64 4.30
CA PHE A 93 -16.66 -1.45 5.27
C PHE A 93 -15.76 -2.49 4.61
N ARG A 94 -16.24 -3.16 3.55
CA ARG A 94 -15.43 -4.14 2.79
C ARG A 94 -14.23 -3.47 2.12
N GLN A 95 -14.44 -2.33 1.45
CA GLN A 95 -13.34 -1.55 0.87
C GLN A 95 -12.34 -1.11 1.94
N GLN A 96 -12.82 -0.64 3.09
CA GLN A 96 -11.94 -0.24 4.17
C GLN A 96 -11.11 -1.38 4.75
N SER A 97 -11.70 -2.57 4.85
CA SER A 97 -10.98 -3.79 5.26
C SER A 97 -9.86 -4.14 4.27
N GLN A 98 -10.13 -4.06 2.96
CA GLN A 98 -9.13 -4.30 1.92
C GLN A 98 -7.98 -3.28 1.96
N ARG A 99 -8.27 -1.98 2.11
CA ARG A 99 -7.25 -0.93 2.26
C ARG A 99 -6.34 -1.18 3.47
N LYS A 100 -6.93 -1.52 4.62
CA LYS A 100 -6.17 -1.85 5.83
C LYS A 100 -5.29 -3.09 5.64
N LYS A 101 -5.81 -4.12 4.98
CA LYS A 101 -5.04 -5.34 4.67
C LYS A 101 -3.81 -5.02 3.84
N LEU A 102 -3.96 -4.22 2.78
CA LEU A 102 -2.84 -3.82 1.93
C LEU A 102 -1.79 -2.99 2.70
N LEU A 103 -2.20 -2.04 3.55
CA LEU A 103 -1.26 -1.28 4.36
C LEU A 103 -0.47 -2.15 5.33
N ASN A 104 -1.10 -3.17 5.92
CA ASN A 104 -0.41 -4.14 6.77
C ASN A 104 0.63 -4.95 5.97
N GLU A 105 0.29 -5.38 4.75
CA GLU A 105 1.23 -6.09 3.86
C GLU A 105 2.43 -5.21 3.52
N ILE A 106 2.20 -3.96 3.10
CA ILE A 106 3.27 -3.00 2.79
C ILE A 106 4.14 -2.71 4.02
N GLN A 107 3.53 -2.49 5.19
CA GLN A 107 4.26 -2.25 6.43
C GLN A 107 5.18 -3.44 6.78
N PHE A 108 4.65 -4.66 6.70
CA PHE A 108 5.41 -5.86 7.02
C PHE A 108 6.59 -6.03 6.06
N ASP A 109 6.35 -5.90 4.75
CA ASP A 109 7.37 -6.08 3.73
C ASP A 109 8.46 -5.01 3.81
N THR A 110 8.10 -3.75 4.03
CA THR A 110 9.05 -2.63 4.16
C THR A 110 9.87 -2.72 5.44
N SER A 111 9.24 -3.09 6.57
CA SER A 111 9.96 -3.34 7.82
C SER A 111 10.93 -4.51 7.70
N ARG A 112 10.52 -5.61 7.04
CA ARG A 112 11.37 -6.78 6.82
C ARG A 112 12.56 -6.42 5.93
N LEU A 113 12.32 -5.65 4.88
CA LEU A 113 13.37 -5.21 3.96
C LEU A 113 14.35 -4.26 4.66
N SER A 114 13.87 -3.29 5.46
CA SER A 114 14.73 -2.42 6.27
C SER A 114 15.65 -3.23 7.19
N SER A 115 15.09 -4.19 7.93
CA SER A 115 15.86 -5.09 8.80
C SER A 115 16.87 -5.94 8.03
N PHE A 116 16.49 -6.45 6.84
CA PHE A 116 17.42 -7.21 5.99
C PHE A 116 18.61 -6.35 5.57
N ILE A 117 18.39 -5.11 5.13
CA ILE A 117 19.46 -4.22 4.72
C ILE A 117 20.42 -3.99 5.90
N ARG A 118 19.90 -3.61 7.08
CA ARG A 118 20.69 -3.35 8.29
C ARG A 118 21.54 -4.53 8.78
N LEU A 119 21.13 -5.76 8.46
CA LEU A 119 21.84 -6.97 8.89
C LEU A 119 22.95 -7.40 7.91
N ASN A 120 22.86 -6.97 6.65
CA ASN A 120 23.76 -7.43 5.58
C ASN A 120 24.67 -6.32 5.03
N TYR A 121 24.39 -5.06 5.34
CA TYR A 121 25.13 -3.88 4.88
C TYR A 121 25.20 -2.82 5.99
#